data_AF-A0A957F3P6-F1
#
_entry.id   AF-A0A957F3P6-F1
#
_cell.length_a   1.000
_cell.length_b   1.000
_cell.length_c   1.000
_cell.angle_alpha   90.00
_cell.angle_beta   90.00
_cell.angle_gamma   90.00
#
_symmetry.space_group_name_H-M   'P 1'
#
loop_
_entity.id
_entity.type
_entity.pdbx_description
1 polymer ?
#
loop_
_entity_poly.entity_id
_entity_poly.type
_entity_poly.pdbx_seq_one_letter_code
_entity_poly.pdbx_strand_id
1 'polypeptide(L)'
;MDSSASAPITTGTVALTVANLDASLAFYQQRVGLRLHRRDGGAAFLGAGGPDLLRLAEKRGARKAPRTAGLYHFALLLPTR
;
A
#
# COMPACT_ATOMS: atom_id res chain seq x y z
N MET A 1 38.71 -12.63 4.66
CA MET A 1 37.42 -13.10 4.10
C MET A 1 36.34 -12.58 5.03
N ASP A 2 35.85 -11.38 4.75
CA ASP A 2 34.75 -10.77 5.51
C ASP A 2 33.44 -11.24 4.87
N SER A 3 32.61 -11.91 5.66
CA SER A 3 31.36 -12.52 5.22
C SER A 3 30.24 -11.50 5.47
N SER A 4 29.99 -10.61 4.49
CA SER A 4 28.79 -9.78 4.53
C SER A 4 27.60 -10.67 4.22
N ALA A 5 26.90 -11.16 5.24
CA ALA A 5 25.62 -11.83 5.06
C ALA A 5 24.63 -10.82 4.47
N SER A 6 24.32 -10.95 3.17
CA SER A 6 23.30 -10.14 2.51
C SER A 6 21.92 -10.65 2.96
N ALA A 7 21.10 -9.75 3.51
CA ALA A 7 19.72 -10.09 3.86
C ALA A 7 18.93 -10.46 2.59
N PRO A 8 17.99 -11.42 2.65
CA PRO A 8 17.18 -11.81 1.50
C PRO A 8 16.39 -10.60 0.96
N ILE A 9 16.42 -10.41 -0.36
CA ILE A 9 15.67 -9.35 -1.04
C ILE A 9 14.18 -9.69 -0.96
N THR A 10 13.40 -8.77 -0.38
CA THR A 10 11.94 -8.90 -0.24
C THR A 10 11.26 -7.64 -0.78
N THR A 11 9.99 -7.76 -1.16
CA THR A 11 9.20 -6.62 -1.60
C THR A 11 8.77 -5.79 -0.40
N GLY A 12 9.05 -4.49 -0.45
CA GLY A 12 8.59 -3.53 0.56
C GLY A 12 7.13 -3.11 0.38
N THR A 13 6.62 -2.35 1.35
CA THR A 13 5.26 -1.79 1.32
C THR A 13 5.07 -0.81 0.17
N VAL A 14 4.02 -0.98 -0.63
CA VAL A 14 3.63 -0.03 -1.68
C VAL A 14 2.99 1.20 -1.03
N ALA A 15 3.36 2.41 -1.45
CA ALA A 15 2.78 3.65 -0.94
C ALA A 15 2.00 4.42 -2.02
N LEU A 16 0.74 4.75 -1.74
CA LEU A 16 -0.14 5.52 -2.63
C LEU A 16 -0.56 6.83 -1.97
N THR A 17 -0.48 7.92 -2.74
CA THR A 17 -1.12 9.19 -2.38
C THR A 17 -2.58 9.15 -2.79
N VAL A 18 -3.49 9.40 -1.85
CA VAL A 18 -4.94 9.37 -2.07
C VAL A 18 -5.58 10.71 -1.75
N ALA A 19 -6.63 11.06 -2.49
CA ALA A 19 -7.35 12.33 -2.29
C ALA A 19 -8.28 12.30 -1.08
N ASN A 20 -8.78 11.11 -0.72
CA ASN A 20 -9.64 10.85 0.42
C ASN A 20 -9.27 9.49 1.03
N LEU A 21 -8.79 9.50 2.27
CA LEU A 21 -8.31 8.30 2.96
C LEU A 21 -9.43 7.33 3.26
N ASP A 22 -10.57 7.81 3.78
CA ASP A 22 -11.66 6.95 4.22
C ASP A 22 -12.34 6.23 3.05
N ALA A 23 -12.53 6.91 1.91
CA ALA A 23 -13.04 6.30 0.68
C ALA A 23 -12.09 5.22 0.15
N SER A 24 -10.78 5.47 0.22
CA SER A 24 -9.76 4.51 -0.22
C SER A 24 -9.69 3.32 0.73
N LEU A 25 -9.79 3.54 2.04
CA LEU A 25 -9.87 2.49 3.05
C LEU A 25 -11.10 1.60 2.84
N ALA A 26 -12.27 2.18 2.55
CA ALA A 26 -13.47 1.41 2.25
C ALA A 26 -13.25 0.49 1.04
N PHE A 27 -12.65 1.01 -0.05
CA PHE A 27 -12.34 0.20 -1.22
C PHE A 27 -11.39 -0.98 -0.90
N TYR A 28 -10.24 -0.71 -0.28
CA TYR A 28 -9.24 -1.75 -0.04
C TYR A 28 -9.69 -2.77 1.04
N GLN A 29 -10.51 -2.37 2.00
CA GLN A 29 -11.04 -3.31 2.98
C GLN A 29 -12.22 -4.13 2.45
N GLN A 30 -13.17 -3.48 1.77
CA GLN A 30 -14.44 -4.14 1.41
C GLN A 30 -14.40 -4.83 0.05
N ARG A 31 -13.64 -4.29 -0.91
CA ARG A 31 -13.58 -4.83 -2.28
C ARG A 31 -12.39 -5.75 -2.48
N VAL A 32 -11.26 -5.42 -1.87
CA VAL A 32 -10.01 -6.20 -1.98
C VAL A 32 -9.84 -7.16 -0.79
N GLY A 33 -10.38 -6.83 0.39
CA GLY A 33 -10.27 -7.67 1.58
C GLY A 33 -9.01 -7.45 2.41
N LEU A 34 -8.26 -6.35 2.19
CA LEU A 34 -7.13 -6.01 3.03
C LEU A 34 -7.62 -5.59 4.43
N ARG A 35 -6.81 -5.89 5.45
CA ARG A 35 -7.09 -5.49 6.83
C ARG A 35 -6.30 -4.25 7.19
N LEU A 36 -6.94 -3.30 7.85
CA LEU A 36 -6.25 -2.18 8.47
C LEU A 36 -5.36 -2.70 9.61
N HIS A 37 -4.06 -2.48 9.51
CA HIS A 37 -3.12 -2.79 10.59
C HIS A 37 -3.02 -1.60 11.55
N ARG A 38 -2.87 -0.40 11.00
CA ARG A 38 -2.72 0.84 11.77
C ARG A 38 -3.10 2.07 10.96
N ARG A 39 -3.57 3.10 11.66
CA ARG A 39 -3.82 4.45 11.14
C ARG A 39 -3.00 5.43 11.97
N ASP A 40 -2.31 6.34 11.30
CA ASP A 40 -1.48 7.35 11.94
C ASP A 40 -1.54 8.65 11.13
N GLY A 41 -2.05 9.70 11.77
CA GLY A 41 -2.30 11.00 11.13
C GLY A 41 -3.11 10.85 9.84
N GLY A 42 -2.57 11.42 8.75
CA GLY A 42 -3.15 11.34 7.41
C GLY A 42 -2.83 10.05 6.66
N ALA A 43 -2.37 8.99 7.32
CA ALA A 43 -1.98 7.74 6.65
C ALA A 43 -2.61 6.49 7.28
N ALA A 44 -2.74 5.45 6.47
CA ALA A 44 -3.18 4.13 6.90
C ALA A 44 -2.34 3.02 6.26
N PHE A 45 -2.12 1.95 7.01
CA PHE A 45 -1.31 0.81 6.62
C PHE A 45 -2.18 -0.45 6.63
N LEU A 46 -2.15 -1.19 5.53
CA LEU A 46 -2.99 -2.35 5.29
C LEU A 46 -2.18 -3.57 4.86
N GLY A 47 -2.67 -4.74 5.21
CA GLY A 47 -2.10 -6.01 4.76
C GLY A 47 -3.07 -7.18 4.90
N ALA A 48 -2.55 -8.39 4.78
CA ALA A 48 -3.33 -9.63 4.83
C ALA A 48 -3.09 -10.44 6.13
N GLY A 49 -2.53 -9.82 7.18
CA GLY A 49 -2.18 -10.49 8.44
C GLY A 49 -0.70 -10.73 8.70
N GLY A 50 0.14 -10.43 7.72
CA GLY A 50 1.59 -10.39 7.86
C GLY A 50 2.07 -8.93 7.80
N PRO A 51 3.14 -8.64 7.04
CA PRO A 51 3.66 -7.28 6.92
C PRO A 51 2.68 -6.33 6.23
N ASP A 52 2.93 -5.04 6.37
CA ASP A 52 2.23 -4.00 5.64
C ASP A 52 2.49 -4.16 4.14
N LEU A 53 1.41 -4.35 3.36
CA LEU A 53 1.48 -4.47 1.90
C LEU A 53 1.23 -3.11 1.23
N LEU A 54 0.35 -2.30 1.82
CA LEU A 54 -0.11 -1.03 1.26
C LEU A 54 -0.16 0.06 2.32
N ARG A 55 0.46 1.20 2.02
CA ARG A 55 0.34 2.45 2.74
C ARG A 55 -0.45 3.45 1.91
N LEU A 56 -1.54 3.96 2.47
CA LEU A 56 -2.31 5.07 1.90
C LEU A 56 -1.93 6.35 2.64
N ALA A 57 -1.55 7.40 1.91
CA ALA A 57 -1.24 8.71 2.48
C ALA A 57 -2.17 9.76 1.88
N GLU A 58 -2.93 10.44 2.72
CA GLU A 58 -3.87 11.47 2.29
C GLU A 58 -3.14 12.75 1.89
N LYS A 59 -3.47 13.22 0.69
CA LYS A 59 -3.27 14.61 0.29
C LYS A 59 -4.60 15.11 -0.23
N ARG A 60 -5.32 15.87 0.59
CA ARG A 60 -6.65 16.40 0.24
C ARG A 60 -6.58 17.20 -1.07
N GLY A 61 -7.51 16.92 -1.97
CA GLY A 61 -7.53 17.56 -3.29
C GLY A 61 -6.42 17.10 -4.23
N ALA A 62 -5.66 16.04 -3.90
CA ALA A 62 -4.69 15.46 -4.83
C ALA A 62 -5.37 15.07 -6.15
N ARG A 63 -4.73 15.46 -7.25
CA ARG A 63 -5.08 15.07 -8.61
C ARG A 63 -3.93 14.27 -9.19
N LYS A 64 -4.24 13.31 -10.07
CA LYS A 64 -3.21 12.60 -10.82
C LYS A 64 -2.37 13.62 -11.60
N ALA A 65 -1.05 13.56 -11.48
CA ALA A 65 -0.18 14.42 -12.25
C ALA A 65 -0.37 14.15 -13.75
N PRO A 66 -0.49 15.19 -14.59
CA PRO A 66 -0.61 14.99 -16.03
C PRO A 66 0.71 14.41 -16.58
N ARG A 67 0.61 13.60 -17.64
CA ARG A 67 1.76 13.06 -18.39
C ARG A 67 2.79 12.27 -17.56
N THR A 68 2.35 11.50 -16.57
CA THR A 68 3.20 10.51 -15.89
C THR A 68 2.51 9.15 -15.81
N ALA A 69 3.31 8.09 -15.94
CA ALA A 69 2.84 6.74 -15.65
C ALA A 69 2.54 6.54 -14.15
N GLY A 70 3.25 7.28 -13.28
CA GLY A 70 3.25 7.03 -11.85
C GLY A 70 3.66 5.59 -11.54
N LEU A 71 3.13 5.04 -10.45
CA LEU A 71 3.11 3.58 -10.28
C LEU A 71 2.23 2.97 -11.37
N TYR A 72 2.83 2.12 -12.23
CA TYR A 72 2.11 1.53 -13.36
C TYR A 72 1.13 0.43 -12.93
N HIS A 73 1.59 -0.55 -12.13
CA HIS A 73 0.74 -1.53 -11.47
C HIS A 73 1.42 -2.10 -10.22
N PHE A 74 0.61 -2.61 -9.31
CA PHE A 74 1.03 -3.58 -8.30
C PHE A 74 -0.06 -4.66 -8.25
N ALA A 75 0.32 -5.89 -7.93
CA ALA A 75 -0.60 -7.01 -7.89
C ALA A 75 -0.66 -7.57 -6.48
N LEU A 76 -1.88 -7.84 -6.02
CA LEU A 76 -2.14 -8.58 -4.79
C LEU A 76 -2.64 -9.96 -5.19
N LEU A 77 -1.92 -11.00 -4.77
CA LEU A 77 -2.39 -12.37 -4.94
C LEU A 77 -3.46 -12.65 -3.87
N LEU A 78 -4.69 -12.86 -4.30
CA LEU A 78 -5.82 -13.17 -3.44
C LEU A 78 -6.01 -14.70 -3.35
N PRO A 79 -6.47 -15.24 -2.21
CA PRO A 79 -6.82 -16.65 -2.11
C PRO A 79 -7.91 -16.99 -3.13
N THR A 80 -7.90 -18.23 -3.60
CA THR A 80 -8.96 -18.76 -4.48
C THR A 80 -10.29 -18.72 -3.71
N ARG A 81 -11.35 -18.25 -4.37
CA ARG A 81 -12.69 -18.04 -3.80
C ARG A 81 -13.24 -19.29 -3.13
#